data_AF-A0AAJ4R6F5-F1
#
_entry.id   AF-A0AAJ4R6F5-F1
#
_cell.length_a   1.000
_cell.length_b   1.000
_cell.length_c   1.000
_cell.angle_alpha   90.00
_cell.angle_beta   90.00
_cell.angle_gamma   90.00
#
_symmetry.space_group_name_H-M   'P 1'
#
loop_
_entity.id
_entity.type
_entity.pdbx_description
1 polymer ?
#
loop_
_entity_poly.entity_id
_entity_poly.type
_entity_poly.pdbx_seq_one_letter_code
_entity_poly.pdbx_strand_id
1 'polypeptide(L)' 'MSGAVEEDCPVCNSSESAKEQFATAKVAEHIKEKARRDDTHRAWVEEHTTNGTLSEIREALTEHSRPRN' A
#
# COMPACT_ATOMS: atom_id res chain seq x y z
N MET A 1 -14.45 18.51 8.52
CA MET A 1 -12.99 18.68 8.40
C MET A 1 -12.45 17.41 7.76
N SER A 2 -12.12 17.43 6.47
CA SER A 2 -11.50 16.28 5.80
C SER A 2 -9.99 16.49 5.85
N GLY A 3 -9.36 16.04 6.94
CA GLY A 3 -7.91 16.05 7.03
C GLY A 3 -7.33 15.17 5.93
N ALA A 4 -6.32 15.67 5.21
CA ALA A 4 -5.45 14.78 4.47
C ALA A 4 -4.72 13.92 5.50
N VAL A 5 -4.65 12.61 5.27
CA VAL A 5 -3.79 11.72 6.04
C VAL A 5 -2.64 11.29 5.14
N GLU A 6 -1.50 11.08 5.77
CA GLU A 6 -0.32 10.53 5.14
C GLU A 6 -0.29 9.05 5.51
N GLU A 7 -0.27 8.19 4.50
CA GLU A 7 0.06 6.77 4.71
C GLU A 7 1.39 6.47 4.04
N ASP A 8 2.25 5.79 4.79
CA ASP A 8 3.57 5.41 4.32
C ASP A 8 3.50 4.08 3.58
N CYS A 9 4.19 4.01 2.45
CA CYS A 9 4.46 2.75 1.78
C CYS A 9 5.33 1.86 2.69
N PRO A 10 4.88 0.64 3.06
CA PRO A 10 5.65 -0.24 3.96
C PRO A 10 6.96 -0.75 3.35
N VAL A 11 7.16 -0.56 2.03
CA VAL A 11 8.34 -1.04 1.31
C VAL A 11 9.46 0.00 1.27
N CYS A 12 9.13 1.27 1.02
CA CYS A 12 10.12 2.34 0.83
C CYS A 12 9.93 3.55 1.74
N ASN A 13 8.94 3.51 2.65
CA ASN A 13 8.56 4.61 3.56
C ASN A 13 8.28 5.92 2.82
N SER A 14 7.86 5.84 1.55
CA SER A 14 7.37 7.00 0.81
C SER A 14 5.96 7.31 1.29
N SER A 15 5.75 8.52 1.79
CA SER A 15 4.45 8.99 2.26
C SER A 15 3.58 9.42 1.09
N GLU A 16 2.41 8.82 0.97
CA GLU A 16 1.39 9.23 0.00
C GLU A 16 0.30 10.03 0.72
N SER A 17 0.18 11.32 0.38
CA SER A 17 -0.87 12.18 0.95
C SER A 17 -2.16 12.07 0.14
N ALA A 18 -3.26 11.76 0.84
CA ALA A 18 -4.60 11.75 0.27
C ALA A 18 -5.64 12.08 1.34
N LYS A 19 -6.91 12.25 0.93
CA LYS A 19 -8.00 12.18 1.91
C LYS A 19 -7.98 10.80 2.57
N GLU A 20 -8.30 10.73 3.85
CA GLU A 20 -8.31 9.52 4.68
C GLU A 20 -8.85 8.27 3.96
N GLN A 21 -10.02 8.39 3.33
CA GLN A 21 -10.65 7.31 2.56
C GLN A 21 -9.90 6.82 1.31
N PHE A 22 -8.84 7.52 0.87
CA PHE A 22 -8.07 7.22 -0.34
C PHE A 22 -6.57 6.99 -0.08
N ALA A 23 -6.08 7.17 1.14
CA ALA A 23 -4.65 7.07 1.43
C ALA A 23 -4.13 5.65 1.14
N THR A 24 -4.80 4.63 1.67
CA THR A 24 -4.46 3.22 1.40
C THR A 24 -4.58 2.86 -0.08
N ALA A 25 -5.56 3.44 -0.78
CA ALA A 25 -5.73 3.22 -2.22
C ALA A 25 -4.56 3.78 -3.03
N LYS A 26 -4.02 4.95 -2.64
CA LYS A 26 -2.83 5.54 -3.26
C LYS A 26 -1.57 4.73 -2.97
N VAL A 27 -1.37 4.31 -1.72
CA VAL A 27 -0.22 3.46 -1.36
C VAL A 27 -0.26 2.14 -2.15
N ALA A 28 -1.44 1.54 -2.32
CA ALA A 28 -1.60 0.34 -3.13
C ALA A 28 -1.24 0.56 -4.61
N GLU A 29 -1.66 1.69 -5.19
CA GLU A 29 -1.31 2.06 -6.57
C GLU A 29 0.19 2.30 -6.71
N HIS A 30 0.80 2.99 -5.75
CA HIS A 30 2.24 3.21 -5.65
C HIS A 30 3.00 1.88 -5.66
N ILE A 31 2.64 0.95 -4.78
CA ILE A 31 3.29 -0.37 -4.69
C ILE A 31 3.17 -1.12 -6.01
N LYS A 32 1.97 -1.16 -6.59
CA LYS A 32 1.71 -1.86 -7.85
C LYS A 32 2.53 -1.28 -9.01
N GLU A 33 2.66 0.05 -9.07
CA GLU A 33 3.44 0.71 -10.11
C GLU A 33 4.96 0.48 -9.93
N LYS A 34 5.45 0.56 -8.69
CA LYS A 34 6.85 0.34 -8.35
C LYS A 34 7.29 -1.11 -8.57
N ALA A 35 6.44 -2.09 -8.24
CA ALA A 35 6.73 -3.52 -8.43
C ALA A 35 7.10 -3.89 -9.88
N ARG A 36 6.70 -3.06 -10.87
CA ARG A 36 7.10 -3.23 -12.27
C ARG A 36 8.60 -3.03 -12.51
N ARG A 37 9.25 -2.22 -11.68
CA ARG A 37 10.65 -1.77 -11.86
C ARG A 37 11.55 -1.95 -10.63
N ASP A 38 10.98 -2.28 -9.48
CA ASP A 38 11.69 -2.46 -8.22
C ASP A 38 11.39 -3.86 -7.66
N ASP A 39 12.44 -4.64 -7.47
CA ASP A 39 12.35 -6.03 -7.00
C ASP A 39 11.91 -6.10 -5.53
N THR A 40 12.17 -5.08 -4.71
CA THR A 40 11.72 -5.01 -3.32
C THR A 40 10.20 -4.87 -3.24
N HIS A 41 9.64 -3.98 -4.08
CA HIS A 41 8.19 -3.81 -4.19
C HIS A 41 7.55 -5.06 -4.80
N ARG A 42 8.22 -5.72 -5.73
CA ARG A 42 7.74 -6.99 -6.30
C ARG A 42 7.71 -8.10 -5.25
N ALA A 43 8.79 -8.29 -4.49
CA ALA A 43 8.86 -9.29 -3.43
C ALA A 43 7.77 -9.09 -2.38
N TRP A 44 7.52 -7.83 -1.97
CA TRP A 44 6.44 -7.53 -1.04
C TRP A 44 5.06 -7.94 -1.60
N VAL A 45 4.78 -7.64 -2.87
CA VAL A 45 3.52 -8.03 -3.53
C VAL A 45 3.40 -9.55 -3.62
N GLU A 46 4.47 -10.24 -3.98
CA GLU A 46 4.49 -11.71 -4.08
C GLU A 46 4.32 -12.40 -2.71
N GLU A 47 4.81 -11.78 -1.63
CA GLU A 47 4.67 -12.29 -0.26
C GLU A 47 3.24 -12.08 0.28
N HIS A 48 2.61 -10.95 -0.04
CA HIS A 48 1.35 -10.52 0.58
C HIS A 48 0.11 -10.76 -0.29
N THR A 49 0.29 -11.14 -1.56
CA THR A 49 -0.82 -11.33 -2.49
C THR A 49 -0.66 -12.60 -3.30
N THR A 50 -1.77 -13.18 -3.74
CA THR A 50 -1.73 -14.37 -4.60
C THR A 50 -1.59 -14.00 -6.08
N ASN A 51 -2.28 -12.95 -6.53
CA ASN A 51 -2.33 -12.57 -7.96
C ASN A 51 -1.73 -11.19 -8.26
N GLY A 52 -1.22 -10.46 -7.25
CA GLY A 52 -0.70 -9.10 -7.42
C GLY A 52 -1.76 -8.08 -7.87
N THR A 53 -3.03 -8.34 -7.60
CA THR A 53 -4.11 -7.43 -7.98
C THR A 53 -4.15 -6.21 -7.08
N LEU A 54 -4.70 -5.10 -7.58
CA LEU A 54 -4.77 -3.87 -6.79
C LEU A 54 -5.66 -4.04 -5.55
N SER A 55 -6.70 -4.87 -5.64
CA SER A 55 -7.58 -5.17 -4.51
C SER A 55 -6.85 -5.97 -3.43
N GLU A 56 -6.12 -7.03 -3.79
CA GLU A 56 -5.32 -7.81 -2.82
C GLU A 56 -4.25 -6.94 -2.14
N ILE A 57 -3.59 -6.04 -2.89
CA ILE A 57 -2.61 -5.11 -2.31
C ILE A 57 -3.27 -4.16 -1.29
N ARG A 58 -4.49 -3.67 -1.57
CA ARG A 58 -5.25 -2.82 -0.64
C ARG A 58 -5.66 -3.57 0.62
N GLU A 59 -6.11 -4.82 0.47
CA GLU A 59 -6.46 -5.68 1.59
C GLU A 59 -5.23 -5.96 2.46
N ALA A 60 -4.11 -6.34 1.86
CA ALA A 60 -2.84 -6.54 2.56
C ALA A 60 -2.38 -5.30 3.34
N LEU A 61 -2.49 -4.11 2.76
CA LEU A 61 -2.18 -2.85 3.47
C LEU A 61 -3.13 -2.59 4.63
N THR A 62 -4.42 -2.89 4.46
CA THR A 62 -5.43 -2.74 5.52
C THR A 62 -5.19 -3.71 6.67
N GLU A 63 -4.72 -4.93 6.38
CA GLU A 63 -4.30 -5.89 7.40
C GLU A 63 -3.02 -5.45 8.10
N HIS A 64 -2.07 -4.87 7.36
CA HIS A 64 -0.80 -4.40 7.88
C HIS A 64 -0.93 -3.15 8.78
N SER A 65 -1.94 -2.30 8.54
CA SER A 65 -2.23 -1.12 9.36
C SER A 65 -3.07 -1.41 10.60
N ARG A 66 -3.69 -2.61 10.70
CA ARG A 66 -4.42 -3.01 11.90
C ARG A 66 -3.44 -3.35 13.03
N PRO A 67 -3.53 -2.71 14.20
CA PRO A 67 -2.78 -3.16 15.36
C PRO A 67 -3.21 -4.60 15.71
N ARG A 68 -2.25 -5.52 15.75
CA ARG A 68 -2.44 -6.86 16.32
C ARG A 68 -2.82 -6.68 17.80
N ASN A 69 -4.09 -6.89 18.10
CA ASN A 69 -4.63 -6.90 19.45
C ASN A 69 -4.22 -8.16 20.19
#